data_AF-A0A6P4BW83-F1
#
_entry.id   AF-A0A6P4BW83-F1
#
_cell.length_a   1.000
_cell.length_b   1.000
_cell.length_c   1.000
_cell.angle_alpha   90.00
_cell.angle_beta   90.00
_cell.angle_gamma   90.00
#
_symmetry.space_group_name_H-M   'P 1'
#
loop_
_entity.id
_entity.type
_entity.pdbx_description
1 polymer ?
#
loop_
_entity_poly.entity_id
_entity_poly.type
_entity_poly.pdbx_seq_one_letter_code
_entity_poly.pdbx_strand_id
1 'polypeptide(L)'
;MNIKKGEIEKVNWKNLSYSEFVERFMQKNKPLLLNGFSEHHNWRASVDWVTPLGHPNFQFFSTNFGDSKVQVADCDKREFTDQKREEMLVSEFIGRCLQDVEGSAVQCSNSHSVPYLKDWHFVKEYPEYVAYKTPMFFCDDWLNLYLDNYRMHTDSDKYQENNEICCSDYRFVYMGVKGSWTPLHADVFRSYSWSANVCGKKRWLFLDPSQHHLVFDRYECISFAKYKLMMLFQKTLIPMRQRLVVVSKYFMNCF
;
A
#
# COMPACT_ATOMS: atom_id res chain seq x y z
N MET A 1 -16.02 -11.25 22.26
CA MET A 1 -15.35 -11.92 21.13
C MET A 1 -13.88 -12.08 21.47
N ASN A 2 -13.38 -13.32 21.58
CA ASN A 2 -11.96 -13.57 21.82
C ASN A 2 -11.20 -13.44 20.51
N ILE A 3 -10.58 -12.28 20.28
CA ILE A 3 -9.67 -12.09 19.15
C ILE A 3 -8.32 -12.70 19.56
N LYS A 4 -7.88 -13.75 18.85
CA LYS A 4 -6.53 -14.31 19.07
C LYS A 4 -5.50 -13.24 18.71
N LYS A 5 -4.63 -12.86 19.63
CA LYS A 5 -3.51 -11.96 19.34
C LYS A 5 -2.42 -12.78 18.65
N GLY A 6 -2.15 -12.48 17.37
CA GLY A 6 -1.07 -13.11 16.62
C GLY A 6 0.21 -12.27 16.68
N GLU A 7 1.37 -12.93 16.72
CA GLU A 7 2.66 -12.29 16.49
C GLU A 7 3.10 -12.55 15.04
N ILE A 8 3.65 -11.52 14.39
CA ILE A 8 4.22 -11.65 13.04
C ILE A 8 5.71 -11.91 13.22
N GLU A 9 6.17 -13.03 12.67
CA GLU A 9 7.58 -13.39 12.72
C GLU A 9 8.42 -12.34 11.97
N LYS A 10 9.59 -12.02 12.53
CA LYS A 10 10.54 -11.08 11.93
C LYS A 10 11.82 -11.84 11.57
N VAL A 11 12.18 -11.83 10.30
CA VAL A 11 13.34 -12.58 9.79
C VAL A 11 14.24 -11.65 8.99
N ASN A 12 15.56 -11.80 9.15
CA ASN A 12 16.52 -11.17 8.26
C ASN A 12 16.57 -11.95 6.95
N TRP A 13 16.40 -11.26 5.83
CA TRP A 13 16.32 -11.90 4.53
C TRP A 13 17.56 -12.76 4.20
N LYS A 14 18.75 -12.41 4.72
CA LYS A 14 19.97 -13.18 4.54
C LYS A 14 19.95 -14.53 5.26
N ASN A 15 19.08 -14.67 6.26
CA ASN A 15 18.95 -15.86 7.09
C ASN A 15 17.72 -16.69 6.68
N LEU A 16 17.17 -16.46 5.49
CA LEU A 16 16.00 -17.17 4.99
C LEU A 16 16.27 -17.63 3.56
N SER A 17 16.34 -18.93 3.33
CA SER A 17 16.36 -19.47 1.98
C SER A 17 14.97 -19.39 1.33
N TYR A 18 14.93 -19.49 -0.01
CA TYR A 18 13.66 -19.53 -0.73
C TYR A 18 12.79 -20.73 -0.31
N SER A 19 13.39 -21.93 -0.17
CA SER A 19 12.66 -23.13 0.26
C SER A 19 12.06 -22.97 1.66
N GLU A 20 12.82 -22.44 2.61
CA GLU A 20 12.29 -22.15 3.95
C GLU A 20 11.18 -21.10 3.93
N PHE A 21 11.31 -20.07 3.08
CA PHE A 21 10.27 -19.06 2.89
C PHE A 21 8.96 -19.71 2.43
N VAL A 22 9.02 -20.60 1.44
CA VAL A 22 7.86 -21.31 0.90
C VAL A 22 7.22 -22.22 1.96
N GLU A 23 8.00 -23.08 2.60
CA GLU A 23 7.49 -24.09 3.55
C GLU A 23 6.95 -23.48 4.86
N ARG A 24 7.57 -22.41 5.33
CA ARG A 24 7.23 -21.81 6.63
C ARG A 24 6.14 -20.75 6.53
N PHE A 25 6.11 -19.98 5.43
CA PHE A 25 5.25 -18.81 5.32
C PHE A 25 4.26 -18.92 4.16
N MET A 26 4.73 -19.10 2.92
CA MET A 26 3.85 -19.05 1.75
C MET A 26 2.80 -20.17 1.77
N GLN A 27 3.21 -21.44 1.86
CA GLN A 27 2.28 -22.59 1.87
C GLN A 27 1.30 -22.55 3.04
N LYS A 28 1.76 -22.06 4.20
CA LYS A 28 0.96 -21.96 5.42
C LYS A 28 0.14 -20.67 5.48
N ASN A 29 0.25 -19.81 4.48
CA ASN A 29 -0.37 -18.50 4.41
C ASN A 29 -0.15 -17.66 5.69
N LYS A 30 1.09 -17.61 6.17
CA LYS A 30 1.47 -16.86 7.38
C LYS A 30 2.12 -15.53 7.02
N PRO A 31 1.72 -14.41 7.65
CA PRO A 31 2.40 -13.14 7.48
C PRO A 31 3.85 -13.23 7.96
N LEU A 32 4.74 -12.56 7.25
CA LEU A 32 6.16 -12.44 7.58
C LEU A 32 6.63 -10.99 7.45
N LEU A 33 7.50 -10.56 8.37
CA LEU A 33 8.22 -9.31 8.28
C LEU A 33 9.69 -9.57 7.94
N LEU A 34 10.09 -9.26 6.71
CA LEU A 34 11.47 -9.34 6.24
C LEU A 34 12.19 -8.01 6.49
N ASN A 35 13.35 -8.05 7.13
CA ASN A 35 14.22 -6.88 7.34
C ASN A 35 15.53 -6.99 6.55
N GLY A 36 16.19 -5.85 6.32
CA GLY A 36 17.51 -5.76 5.69
C GLY A 36 17.54 -5.79 4.16
N PHE A 37 16.38 -5.78 3.50
CA PHE A 37 16.29 -5.95 2.04
C PHE A 37 16.70 -4.69 1.27
N SER A 38 16.14 -3.54 1.64
CA SER A 38 16.35 -2.25 0.95
C SER A 38 17.81 -1.76 1.00
N GLU A 39 18.46 -1.91 2.16
CA GLU A 39 19.86 -1.50 2.38
C GLU A 39 20.85 -2.29 1.51
N HIS A 40 20.50 -3.50 1.11
CA HIS A 40 21.37 -4.35 0.30
C HIS A 40 21.19 -4.11 -1.20
N HIS A 41 19.98 -3.78 -1.64
CA HIS A 41 19.65 -3.69 -3.05
C HIS A 41 19.78 -2.28 -3.64
N ASN A 42 20.22 -1.30 -2.84
CA ASN A 42 20.38 0.11 -3.21
C ASN A 42 19.20 0.60 -4.04
N TRP A 43 17.98 0.37 -3.55
CA TRP A 43 16.78 0.79 -4.25
C TRP A 43 16.79 2.31 -4.44
N ARG A 44 16.60 2.75 -5.68
CA ARG A 44 16.57 4.17 -6.01
C ARG A 44 15.50 4.91 -5.20
N ALA A 45 14.35 4.29 -4.99
CA ALA A 45 13.29 4.78 -4.12
C ALA A 45 13.77 5.07 -2.69
N SER A 46 14.69 4.26 -2.15
CA SER A 46 15.19 4.45 -0.78
C SER A 46 16.14 5.63 -0.62
N VAL A 47 16.64 6.16 -1.75
CA VAL A 47 17.56 7.30 -1.83
C VAL A 47 16.80 8.56 -2.25
N ASP A 48 16.09 8.50 -3.38
CA ASP A 48 15.46 9.66 -3.98
C ASP A 48 14.17 10.07 -3.24
N TRP A 49 13.37 9.10 -2.78
CA TRP A 49 12.03 9.36 -2.22
C TRP A 49 12.05 9.74 -0.74
N VAL A 50 13.24 9.76 -0.11
CA VAL A 50 13.40 10.00 1.32
C VAL A 50 14.42 11.12 1.52
N THR A 51 14.07 12.11 2.33
CA THR A 51 15.02 13.18 2.70
C THR A 51 16.07 12.64 3.69
N PRO A 52 17.20 13.34 3.88
CA PRO A 52 18.19 12.97 4.90
C PRO A 52 17.63 12.89 6.33
N LEU A 53 16.50 13.57 6.59
CA LEU A 53 15.79 13.55 7.87
C LEU A 53 14.82 12.34 8.01
N GLY A 54 14.67 11.52 6.96
CA GLY A 54 13.79 10.35 6.97
C GLY A 54 12.31 10.68 6.69
N HIS A 55 12.04 11.82 6.06
CA HIS A 55 10.70 12.23 5.62
C HIS A 55 10.50 11.96 4.12
N PRO A 56 9.26 11.88 3.62
CA PRO A 56 9.01 11.79 2.18
C PRO A 56 9.63 13.00 1.47
N ASN A 57 10.35 12.75 0.37
CA ASN A 57 10.97 13.81 -0.42
C ASN A 57 9.96 14.43 -1.40
N PHE A 58 9.01 15.18 -0.87
CA PHE A 58 7.93 15.79 -1.66
C PHE A 58 8.46 16.70 -2.78
N GLN A 59 9.56 17.44 -2.54
CA GLN A 59 10.16 18.26 -3.59
C GLN A 59 10.62 17.42 -4.78
N PHE A 60 11.24 16.26 -4.54
CA PHE A 60 11.66 15.35 -5.61
C PHE A 60 10.47 14.83 -6.41
N PHE A 61 9.40 14.39 -5.74
CA PHE A 61 8.20 13.91 -6.45
C PHE A 61 7.55 15.02 -7.27
N SER A 62 7.38 16.22 -6.70
CA SER A 62 6.79 17.35 -7.41
C SER A 62 7.62 17.74 -8.64
N THR A 63 8.95 17.68 -8.54
CA THR A 63 9.86 18.06 -9.63
C THR A 63 9.91 17.02 -10.76
N ASN A 64 9.89 15.72 -10.43
CA ASN A 64 10.14 14.66 -11.41
C ASN A 64 8.87 13.97 -11.91
N PHE A 65 7.80 14.00 -11.13
CA PHE A 65 6.56 13.26 -11.39
C PHE A 65 5.31 14.14 -11.17
N GLY A 66 5.49 15.46 -11.08
CA GLY A 66 4.42 16.40 -10.71
C GLY A 66 3.22 16.40 -11.65
N ASP A 67 3.43 16.06 -12.92
CA ASP A 67 2.41 16.01 -13.97
C ASP A 67 1.67 14.67 -14.06
N SER A 68 2.09 13.65 -13.30
CA SER A 68 1.37 12.38 -13.23
C SER A 68 -0.02 12.59 -12.66
N LYS A 69 -1.02 12.02 -13.34
CA LYS A 69 -2.39 11.96 -12.85
C LYS A 69 -2.55 10.74 -11.94
N VAL A 70 -3.02 10.98 -10.73
CA VAL A 70 -3.12 9.95 -9.68
C VAL A 70 -4.47 9.98 -8.99
N GLN A 71 -4.88 8.83 -8.48
CA GLN A 71 -6.09 8.68 -7.68
C GLN A 71 -5.76 8.94 -6.21
N VAL A 72 -6.45 9.92 -5.62
CA VAL A 72 -6.28 10.32 -4.22
C VAL A 72 -7.59 10.13 -3.48
N ALA A 73 -7.53 9.36 -2.39
CA ALA A 73 -8.65 9.19 -1.49
C ALA A 73 -8.66 10.26 -0.39
N ASP A 74 -9.84 10.79 -0.09
CA ASP A 74 -10.07 11.58 1.13
C ASP A 74 -10.48 10.62 2.26
N CYS A 75 -9.56 10.36 3.19
CA CYS A 75 -9.79 9.37 4.25
C CYS A 75 -10.89 9.76 5.25
N ASP A 76 -11.34 11.01 5.25
CA ASP A 76 -12.43 11.51 6.10
C ASP A 76 -13.79 11.50 5.39
N LYS A 77 -13.82 11.29 4.07
CA LYS A 77 -15.06 11.21 3.28
C LYS A 77 -15.31 9.79 2.80
N ARG A 78 -16.38 9.18 3.32
CA ARG A 78 -16.82 7.84 2.92
C ARG A 78 -17.63 7.89 1.62
N GLU A 79 -17.37 6.94 0.74
CA GLU A 79 -18.16 6.68 -0.47
C GLU A 79 -18.45 5.16 -0.55
N PHE A 80 -19.71 4.78 -0.31
CA PHE A 80 -20.14 3.38 -0.19
C PHE A 80 -19.32 2.55 0.84
N THR A 81 -18.54 1.58 0.37
CA THR A 81 -17.68 0.70 1.17
C THR A 81 -16.22 1.16 1.21
N ASP A 82 -15.89 2.25 0.53
CA ASP A 82 -14.55 2.80 0.45
C ASP A 82 -14.55 4.31 0.79
N GLN A 83 -13.45 4.98 0.49
CA GLN A 83 -13.25 6.41 0.60
C GLN A 83 -13.52 7.09 -0.75
N LYS A 84 -14.04 8.32 -0.70
CA LYS A 84 -14.23 9.14 -1.90
C LYS A 84 -12.87 9.36 -2.57
N ARG A 85 -12.79 9.13 -3.87
CA ARG A 85 -11.58 9.34 -4.67
C ARG A 85 -11.76 10.51 -5.64
N GLU A 86 -10.65 11.18 -5.92
CA GLU A 86 -10.56 12.18 -6.96
C GLU A 86 -9.25 11.99 -7.75
N GLU A 87 -9.30 12.21 -9.06
CA GLU A 87 -8.10 12.34 -9.88
C GLU A 87 -7.50 13.73 -9.66
N MET A 88 -6.19 13.80 -9.43
CA MET A 88 -5.44 15.06 -9.41
C MET A 88 -3.99 14.83 -9.85
N LEU A 89 -3.27 15.92 -10.09
CA LEU A 89 -1.83 15.84 -10.34
C LEU A 89 -1.06 15.51 -9.06
N VAL A 90 0.06 14.82 -9.18
CA VAL A 90 0.97 14.58 -8.03
C VAL A 90 1.43 15.89 -7.40
N SER A 91 1.68 16.92 -8.20
CA SER A 91 2.04 18.26 -7.71
C SER A 91 0.92 18.88 -6.85
N GLU A 92 -0.34 18.73 -7.25
CA GLU A 92 -1.51 19.18 -6.49
C GLU A 92 -1.68 18.40 -5.19
N PHE A 93 -1.54 17.07 -5.24
CA PHE A 93 -1.57 16.20 -4.07
C PHE A 93 -0.49 16.58 -3.04
N ILE A 94 0.73 16.84 -3.50
CA ILE A 94 1.84 17.28 -2.64
C ILE A 94 1.54 18.63 -2.02
N GLY A 95 0.99 19.58 -2.78
CA GLY A 95 0.53 20.86 -2.27
C GLY A 95 -0.44 20.72 -1.10
N ARG A 96 -1.41 19.79 -1.20
CA ARG A 96 -2.35 19.48 -0.11
C ARG A 96 -1.64 18.89 1.12
N CYS A 97 -0.70 17.96 0.91
CA CYS A 97 0.06 17.36 2.01
C CYS A 97 0.88 18.39 2.80
N LEU A 98 1.43 19.41 2.14
CA LEU A 98 2.23 20.45 2.79
C LEU A 98 1.37 21.45 3.57
N GLN A 99 0.18 21.79 3.08
CA GLN A 99 -0.76 22.66 3.78
C GLN A 99 -1.19 22.08 5.14
N ASP A 100 -1.40 20.76 5.22
CA ASP A 100 -1.72 20.07 6.48
C ASP A 100 -0.58 20.13 7.50
N VAL A 101 0.68 20.22 7.05
CA VAL A 101 1.85 20.29 7.94
C VAL A 101 2.02 21.71 8.50
N GLU A 102 1.78 22.74 7.68
CA GLU A 102 1.96 24.14 8.05
C GLU A 102 0.75 24.74 8.80
N GLY A 103 -0.46 24.19 8.62
CA GLY A 103 -1.74 24.68 9.17
C GLY A 103 -1.94 24.54 10.69
N SER A 104 -0.90 24.24 11.48
CA SER A 104 -1.01 24.03 12.93
C SER A 104 -1.10 25.33 13.77
N ALA A 105 -1.02 26.52 13.16
CA ALA A 105 -0.88 27.80 13.88
C ALA A 105 -1.98 28.85 13.66
N VAL A 106 -2.88 28.76 12.67
CA VAL A 106 -3.95 29.76 12.47
C VAL A 106 -5.25 29.12 11.98
N GLN A 107 -6.34 29.38 12.69
CA GLN A 107 -7.66 28.72 12.57
C GLN A 107 -8.46 29.05 11.29
N CYS A 108 -9.47 28.20 11.04
CA CYS A 108 -10.77 28.45 10.39
C CYS A 108 -11.00 27.97 8.94
N SER A 109 -11.17 26.65 8.75
CA SER A 109 -12.38 26.08 8.09
C SER A 109 -12.48 24.57 8.35
N ASN A 110 -13.68 24.11 8.73
CA ASN A 110 -13.99 22.75 9.22
C ASN A 110 -14.05 21.69 8.10
N SER A 111 -12.91 21.35 7.51
CA SER A 111 -12.77 20.10 6.75
C SER A 111 -11.32 19.67 6.79
N HIS A 112 -10.90 19.04 7.89
CA HIS A 112 -9.71 18.19 7.84
C HIS A 112 -9.96 17.14 6.75
N SER A 113 -9.20 17.22 5.67
CA SER A 113 -9.17 16.23 4.61
C SER A 113 -7.86 15.49 4.79
N VAL A 114 -7.90 14.16 4.83
CA VAL A 114 -6.69 13.36 5.01
C VAL A 114 -6.37 12.72 3.66
N PRO A 115 -5.57 13.38 2.80
CA PRO A 115 -5.31 12.92 1.45
C PRO A 115 -4.43 11.68 1.45
N TYR A 116 -4.81 10.72 0.61
CA TYR A 116 -4.09 9.46 0.46
C TYR A 116 -4.04 9.03 -0.99
N LEU A 117 -2.88 9.26 -1.64
CA LEU A 117 -2.56 8.75 -2.96
C LEU A 117 -2.45 7.22 -2.89
N LYS A 118 -3.31 6.54 -3.64
CA LYS A 118 -3.40 5.08 -3.68
C LYS A 118 -3.37 4.55 -5.10
N ASP A 119 -2.91 3.31 -5.20
CA ASP A 119 -3.00 2.52 -6.43
C ASP A 119 -2.28 3.19 -7.62
N TRP A 120 -1.22 3.96 -7.36
CA TRP A 120 -0.44 4.60 -8.43
C TRP A 120 0.46 3.57 -9.10
N HIS A 121 0.19 3.29 -10.37
CA HIS A 121 0.94 2.37 -11.23
C HIS A 121 2.31 2.92 -11.68
N PHE A 122 3.10 3.38 -10.72
CA PHE A 122 4.37 4.07 -10.95
C PHE A 122 5.36 3.25 -11.78
N VAL A 123 5.42 1.92 -11.57
CA VAL A 123 6.37 1.06 -12.29
C VAL A 123 6.00 0.97 -13.77
N LYS A 124 4.71 0.94 -14.08
CA LYS A 124 4.20 0.96 -15.45
C LYS A 124 4.41 2.31 -16.13
N GLU A 125 4.18 3.40 -15.40
CA GLU A 125 4.30 4.77 -15.90
C GLU A 125 5.77 5.18 -16.10
N TYR A 126 6.66 4.78 -15.20
CA TYR A 126 8.09 5.11 -15.20
C TYR A 126 8.99 3.86 -15.17
N PRO A 127 8.94 2.99 -16.20
CA PRO A 127 9.70 1.74 -16.20
C PRO A 127 11.22 1.97 -16.12
N GLU A 128 11.71 3.00 -16.79
CA GLU A 128 13.14 3.36 -16.82
C GLU A 128 13.66 3.92 -15.49
N TYR A 129 12.78 4.35 -14.59
CA TYR A 129 13.21 4.87 -13.29
C TYR A 129 13.80 3.78 -12.41
N VAL A 130 13.28 2.55 -12.53
CA VAL A 130 13.67 1.35 -11.75
C VAL A 130 13.72 1.67 -10.25
N ALA A 131 12.55 1.98 -9.68
CA ALA A 131 12.42 2.40 -8.28
C ALA A 131 13.01 1.37 -7.28
N TYR A 132 12.86 0.09 -7.60
CA TYR A 132 13.34 -1.02 -6.81
C TYR A 132 13.69 -2.22 -7.68
N LYS A 133 14.39 -3.20 -7.10
CA LYS A 133 14.58 -4.54 -7.69
C LYS A 133 13.75 -5.54 -6.89
N THR A 134 12.95 -6.35 -7.59
CA THR A 134 12.11 -7.36 -6.95
C THR A 134 12.96 -8.35 -6.15
N PRO A 135 12.65 -8.56 -4.86
CA PRO A 135 13.29 -9.58 -4.05
C PRO A 135 13.15 -11.00 -4.64
N MET A 136 14.17 -11.84 -4.47
CA MET A 136 14.16 -13.23 -5.00
C MET A 136 12.94 -14.06 -4.57
N PHE A 137 12.38 -13.77 -3.38
CA PHE A 137 11.20 -14.47 -2.86
C PHE A 137 9.90 -14.17 -3.62
N PHE A 138 9.86 -13.10 -4.43
CA PHE A 138 8.66 -12.65 -5.14
C PHE A 138 8.88 -12.55 -6.65
N CYS A 139 9.95 -13.17 -7.18
CA CYS A 139 10.20 -13.17 -8.62
C CYS A 139 9.22 -14.05 -9.41
N ASP A 140 8.54 -15.00 -8.76
CA ASP A 140 7.49 -15.82 -9.37
C ASP A 140 6.16 -15.06 -9.49
N ASP A 141 6.21 -13.89 -10.12
CA ASP A 141 5.08 -12.97 -10.28
C ASP A 141 4.37 -13.22 -11.61
N TRP A 142 3.53 -14.25 -11.64
CA TRP A 142 2.83 -14.65 -12.87
C TRP A 142 1.86 -13.58 -13.39
N LEU A 143 1.30 -12.75 -12.50
CA LEU A 143 0.37 -11.69 -12.89
C LEU A 143 1.11 -10.59 -13.65
N ASN A 144 2.18 -10.05 -13.07
CA ASN A 144 2.94 -9.00 -13.74
C ASN A 144 3.77 -9.55 -14.90
N LEU A 145 4.24 -10.80 -14.85
CA LEU A 145 4.86 -11.45 -16.01
C LEU A 145 3.91 -11.45 -17.21
N TYR A 146 2.63 -11.76 -17.00
CA TYR A 146 1.65 -11.69 -18.09
C TYR A 146 1.43 -10.23 -18.54
N LEU A 147 1.17 -9.31 -17.61
CA LEU A 147 0.85 -7.90 -17.92
C LEU A 147 2.00 -7.10 -18.54
N ASP A 148 3.23 -7.51 -18.28
CA ASP A 148 4.42 -6.92 -18.90
C ASP A 148 4.58 -7.38 -20.35
N ASN A 149 4.06 -8.56 -20.73
CA ASN A 149 4.20 -9.15 -22.07
C ASN A 149 2.94 -9.04 -22.93
N TYR A 150 1.76 -8.86 -22.33
CA TYR A 150 0.47 -8.91 -23.02
C TYR A 150 -0.39 -7.69 -22.69
N ARG A 151 -1.04 -7.12 -23.71
CA ARG A 151 -2.05 -6.05 -23.53
C ARG A 151 -3.42 -6.67 -23.34
N MET A 152 -4.14 -6.26 -22.30
CA MET A 152 -5.46 -6.82 -21.96
C MET A 152 -6.56 -6.48 -22.97
N HIS A 153 -6.39 -5.42 -23.77
CA HIS A 153 -7.35 -5.01 -24.80
C HIS A 153 -6.64 -4.79 -26.14
N THR A 154 -6.99 -5.61 -27.14
CA THR A 154 -6.48 -5.56 -28.51
C THR A 154 -7.40 -4.84 -29.49
N ASP A 155 -8.54 -4.31 -29.06
CA ASP A 155 -9.47 -3.61 -29.95
C ASP A 155 -8.87 -2.28 -30.42
N SER A 156 -8.38 -2.28 -31.67
CA SER A 156 -7.73 -1.17 -32.37
C SER A 156 -8.58 0.11 -32.48
N ASP A 157 -9.89 0.01 -32.26
CA ASP A 157 -10.84 1.05 -32.68
C ASP A 157 -11.29 1.97 -31.53
N LYS A 158 -10.80 1.74 -30.30
CA LYS A 158 -11.05 2.59 -29.12
C LYS A 158 -9.78 3.03 -28.40
N TYR A 159 -8.68 3.14 -29.13
CA TYR A 159 -7.43 3.70 -28.59
C TYR A 159 -7.58 5.21 -28.39
N GLN A 160 -8.04 5.60 -27.21
CA GLN A 160 -7.59 6.84 -26.60
C GLN A 160 -6.35 6.51 -25.77
N GLU A 161 -5.25 7.19 -26.08
CA GLU A 161 -3.95 7.07 -25.39
C GLU A 161 -4.07 7.29 -23.86
N ASN A 162 -5.20 7.87 -23.42
CA ASN A 162 -5.51 8.22 -22.03
C ASN A 162 -6.55 7.30 -21.34
N ASN A 163 -6.92 6.15 -21.90
CA ASN A 163 -7.88 5.25 -21.23
C ASN A 163 -7.21 4.51 -20.05
N GLU A 164 -7.75 4.71 -18.84
CA GLU A 164 -7.35 4.09 -17.54
C GLU A 164 -7.17 2.56 -17.59
N ILE A 165 -7.79 1.91 -18.58
CA ILE A 165 -7.75 0.47 -18.82
C ILE A 165 -6.35 -0.01 -19.30
N CYS A 166 -5.48 0.89 -19.78
CA CYS A 166 -4.14 0.54 -20.27
C CYS A 166 -3.06 0.47 -19.16
N CYS A 167 -3.38 0.91 -17.93
CA CYS A 167 -2.47 0.92 -16.78
C CYS A 167 -2.66 -0.32 -15.90
N SER A 168 -2.58 -1.52 -16.46
CA SER A 168 -2.73 -2.75 -15.69
C SER A 168 -1.38 -3.33 -15.30
N ASP A 169 -0.90 -3.00 -14.09
CA ASP A 169 0.06 -3.82 -13.36
C ASP A 169 -0.37 -3.96 -11.89
N TYR A 170 0.16 -4.94 -11.17
CA TYR A 170 -0.12 -5.14 -9.74
C TYR A 170 1.03 -4.58 -8.88
N ARG A 171 1.57 -3.42 -9.27
CA ARG A 171 2.71 -2.77 -8.60
C ARG A 171 2.36 -1.31 -8.28
N PHE A 172 1.99 -1.07 -7.04
CA PHE A 172 1.41 0.21 -6.63
C PHE A 172 2.33 1.01 -5.71
N VAL A 173 2.35 2.32 -5.91
CA VAL A 173 2.87 3.30 -4.96
C VAL A 173 1.73 3.87 -4.12
N TYR A 174 1.96 3.93 -2.81
CA TYR A 174 1.04 4.48 -1.83
C TYR A 174 1.73 5.61 -1.07
N MET A 175 1.13 6.80 -1.03
CA MET A 175 1.67 7.96 -0.33
C MET A 175 0.55 8.70 0.40
N GLY A 176 0.74 8.99 1.68
CA GLY A 176 -0.26 9.69 2.48
C GLY A 176 0.34 10.34 3.71
N VAL A 177 -0.40 11.30 4.25
CA VAL A 177 -0.08 11.96 5.51
C VAL A 177 -0.47 11.08 6.71
N LYS A 178 -0.05 11.47 7.91
CA LYS A 178 -0.42 10.76 9.15
C LYS A 178 -1.95 10.68 9.27
N GLY A 179 -2.47 9.52 9.67
CA GLY A 179 -3.91 9.29 9.78
C GLY A 179 -4.56 8.76 8.50
N SER A 180 -3.88 8.80 7.35
CA SER A 180 -4.36 8.10 6.15
C SER A 180 -4.49 6.60 6.41
N TRP A 181 -5.43 5.94 5.72
CA TRP A 181 -5.70 4.53 5.97
C TRP A 181 -6.35 3.83 4.77
N THR A 182 -6.14 2.51 4.68
CA THR A 182 -6.86 1.62 3.74
C THR A 182 -7.84 0.77 4.54
N PRO A 183 -9.13 0.72 4.15
CA PRO A 183 -10.12 -0.17 4.76
C PRO A 183 -9.73 -1.65 4.74
N LEU A 184 -10.41 -2.44 5.59
CA LEU A 184 -10.24 -3.89 5.59
C LEU A 184 -10.63 -4.48 4.24
N HIS A 185 -9.69 -5.13 3.56
CA HIS A 185 -9.93 -5.77 2.26
C HIS A 185 -9.11 -7.05 2.12
N ALA A 186 -9.49 -7.89 1.16
CA ALA A 186 -8.67 -8.97 0.64
C ALA A 186 -8.09 -8.56 -0.71
N ASP A 187 -6.88 -9.02 -1.02
CA ASP A 187 -6.26 -8.73 -2.32
C ASP A 187 -7.04 -9.40 -3.47
N VAL A 188 -7.03 -8.73 -4.62
CA VAL A 188 -7.70 -9.19 -5.85
C VAL A 188 -7.16 -10.55 -6.25
N PHE A 189 -8.02 -11.41 -6.80
CA PHE A 189 -7.71 -12.81 -7.15
C PHE A 189 -7.21 -13.67 -5.98
N ARG A 190 -7.33 -13.20 -4.73
CA ARG A 190 -6.76 -13.86 -3.55
C ARG A 190 -5.25 -14.08 -3.70
N SER A 191 -4.58 -13.17 -4.41
CA SER A 191 -3.14 -13.20 -4.57
C SER A 191 -2.42 -13.01 -3.23
N TYR A 192 -1.14 -13.39 -3.21
CA TYR A 192 -0.23 -12.94 -2.17
C TYR A 192 0.25 -11.53 -2.52
N SER A 193 0.45 -10.69 -1.53
CA SER A 193 1.06 -9.37 -1.70
C SER A 193 2.31 -9.22 -0.84
N TRP A 194 3.16 -8.30 -1.27
CA TRP A 194 4.29 -7.83 -0.48
C TRP A 194 4.30 -6.30 -0.49
N SER A 195 4.57 -5.70 0.66
CA SER A 195 4.61 -4.24 0.81
C SER A 195 5.95 -3.80 1.38
N ALA A 196 6.65 -2.95 0.63
CA ALA A 196 7.88 -2.30 1.05
C ALA A 196 7.62 -0.90 1.60
N ASN A 197 7.92 -0.69 2.88
CA ASN A 197 7.79 0.64 3.48
C ASN A 197 9.09 1.44 3.28
N VAL A 198 9.08 2.35 2.30
CA VAL A 198 10.24 3.21 1.96
C VAL A 198 10.43 4.32 2.99
N CYS A 199 9.35 5.00 3.38
CA CYS A 199 9.37 6.14 4.30
C CYS A 199 8.24 6.08 5.33
N GLY A 200 8.43 6.69 6.49
CA GLY A 200 7.42 6.76 7.54
C GLY A 200 7.19 5.42 8.26
N LYS A 201 6.07 5.31 8.96
CA LYS A 201 5.66 4.10 9.71
C LYS A 201 4.21 3.77 9.38
N LYS A 202 3.91 2.48 9.30
CA LYS A 202 2.55 1.96 9.09
C LYS A 202 2.19 0.99 10.20
N ARG A 203 0.95 1.08 10.67
CA ARG A 203 0.31 0.09 11.54
C ARG A 203 -0.53 -0.84 10.67
N TRP A 204 -0.22 -2.13 10.77
CA TRP A 204 -0.91 -3.19 10.05
C TRP A 204 -1.79 -3.98 10.99
N LEU A 205 -3.01 -4.29 10.55
CA LEU A 205 -3.94 -5.17 11.23
C LEU A 205 -4.30 -6.31 10.29
N PHE A 206 -4.14 -7.54 10.79
CA PHE A 206 -4.32 -8.78 10.05
C PHE A 206 -5.46 -9.57 10.66
N LEU A 207 -6.44 -9.93 9.83
CA LEU A 207 -7.48 -10.86 10.24
C LEU A 207 -7.10 -12.26 9.77
N ASP A 208 -6.99 -13.20 10.71
CA ASP A 208 -6.77 -14.60 10.38
C ASP A 208 -7.94 -15.11 9.52
N PRO A 209 -7.70 -15.82 8.40
CA PRO A 209 -8.79 -16.33 7.56
C PRO A 209 -9.81 -17.21 8.30
N SER A 210 -9.44 -17.90 9.38
CA SER A 210 -10.39 -18.64 10.24
C SER A 210 -11.40 -17.72 10.95
N GLN A 211 -11.07 -16.43 11.07
CA GLN A 211 -11.88 -15.39 11.70
C GLN A 211 -12.67 -14.54 10.69
N HIS A 212 -12.72 -14.91 9.40
CA HIS A 212 -13.47 -14.16 8.37
C HIS A 212 -14.96 -13.97 8.74
N HIS A 213 -15.58 -14.93 9.43
CA HIS A 213 -16.96 -14.82 9.90
C HIS A 213 -17.21 -13.59 10.81
N LEU A 214 -16.17 -12.97 11.37
CA LEU A 214 -16.28 -11.78 12.22
C LEU A 214 -16.55 -10.49 11.43
N VAL A 215 -16.26 -10.46 10.12
CA VAL A 215 -16.44 -9.26 9.29
C VAL A 215 -17.85 -9.10 8.73
N PHE A 216 -18.67 -10.15 8.83
CA PHE A 216 -20.05 -10.14 8.35
C PHE A 216 -21.02 -9.73 9.48
N ASP A 217 -22.08 -9.00 9.12
CA ASP A 217 -23.24 -8.80 9.98
C ASP A 217 -24.20 -9.98 9.92
N ARG A 218 -25.33 -9.82 10.60
CA ARG A 218 -26.42 -10.78 10.73
C ARG A 218 -27.11 -11.09 9.39
N TYR A 219 -26.86 -10.27 8.36
CA TYR A 219 -27.43 -10.39 7.03
C TYR A 219 -26.37 -10.83 6.01
N GLU A 220 -25.22 -11.31 6.47
CA GLU A 220 -24.07 -11.70 5.62
C GLU A 220 -23.52 -10.53 4.78
N CYS A 221 -23.90 -9.30 5.12
CA CYS A 221 -23.31 -8.10 4.57
C CYS A 221 -22.04 -7.76 5.34
N ILE A 222 -21.05 -7.21 4.65
CA ILE A 222 -19.83 -6.72 5.28
C ILE A 222 -20.19 -5.56 6.24
N SER A 223 -20.04 -5.78 7.56
CA SER A 223 -20.60 -4.88 8.57
C SER A 223 -19.66 -3.76 8.96
N PHE A 224 -19.93 -2.54 8.49
CA PHE A 224 -19.04 -1.42 8.81
C PHE A 224 -19.04 -0.95 10.28
N ALA A 225 -20.15 -1.16 10.99
CA ALA A 225 -20.31 -0.75 12.38
C ALA A 225 -19.41 -1.52 13.36
N LYS A 226 -18.96 -2.73 13.01
CA LYS A 226 -18.00 -3.51 13.82
C LYS A 226 -16.53 -3.09 13.59
N TYR A 227 -16.21 -2.33 12.54
CA TYR A 227 -14.82 -1.93 12.24
C TYR A 227 -14.20 -1.02 13.32
N LYS A 228 -14.98 -0.12 13.92
CA LYS A 228 -14.48 0.75 15.00
C LYS A 228 -14.25 -0.01 16.31
N LEU A 229 -14.98 -1.12 16.53
CA LEU A 229 -14.88 -1.95 17.73
C LEU A 229 -13.74 -2.98 17.63
N MET A 230 -13.44 -3.49 16.42
CA MET A 230 -12.31 -4.41 16.18
C MET A 230 -10.94 -3.72 16.28
N MET A 231 -10.86 -2.40 16.05
CA MET A 231 -9.63 -1.62 16.21
C MET A 231 -9.05 -1.59 17.65
N LEU A 232 -9.84 -2.00 18.65
CA LEU A 232 -9.43 -1.97 20.06
C LEU A 232 -8.58 -3.17 20.51
N PHE A 233 -8.49 -4.27 19.73
CA PHE A 233 -8.06 -5.56 20.29
C PHE A 233 -6.86 -6.27 19.66
N GLN A 234 -6.23 -5.74 18.60
CA GLN A 234 -4.94 -6.27 18.14
C GLN A 234 -3.92 -5.14 18.01
N LYS A 235 -2.93 -5.17 18.91
CA LYS A 235 -1.87 -4.17 18.99
C LYS A 235 -0.55 -4.83 18.61
N THR A 236 -0.06 -4.53 17.42
CA THR A 236 1.36 -4.61 17.08
C THR A 236 1.74 -3.28 16.43
N LEU A 237 2.30 -2.37 17.23
CA LEU A 237 2.94 -1.18 16.69
C LEU A 237 4.26 -1.63 16.07
N ILE A 238 4.47 -1.38 14.78
CA ILE A 238 5.70 -1.74 14.11
C ILE A 238 6.51 -0.45 13.86
N PRO A 239 7.42 -0.05 14.76
CA PRO A 239 8.38 1.01 14.47
C PRO A 239 9.42 0.45 13.48
N MET A 240 9.56 1.09 12.31
CA MET A 240 10.37 0.54 11.20
C MET A 240 11.21 1.61 10.53
N ARG A 241 12.51 1.35 10.40
CA ARG A 241 13.28 1.73 9.22
C ARG A 241 13.19 0.52 8.28
N GLN A 242 12.73 0.78 7.06
CA GLN A 242 12.72 -0.08 5.87
C GLN A 242 12.56 -1.59 6.12
N ARG A 243 11.30 -2.05 6.16
CA ARG A 243 10.98 -3.49 6.20
C ARG A 243 9.93 -3.83 5.16
N LEU A 244 9.95 -5.10 4.78
CA LEU A 244 9.05 -5.72 3.83
C LEU A 244 8.04 -6.61 4.56
N VAL A 245 6.75 -6.44 4.29
CA VAL A 245 5.67 -7.23 4.86
C VAL A 245 5.12 -8.14 3.76
N VAL A 246 5.25 -9.46 3.91
CA VAL A 246 4.73 -10.46 2.97
C VAL A 246 3.47 -11.06 3.56
N VAL A 247 2.32 -10.91 2.89
CA VAL A 247 1.06 -11.37 3.46
C VAL A 247 0.03 -11.71 2.39
N SER A 248 -0.88 -12.65 2.69
CA SER A 248 -2.16 -12.75 1.99
C SER A 248 -3.37 -12.67 2.92
N LYS A 249 -4.45 -12.20 2.30
CA LYS A 249 -5.87 -12.42 2.56
C LYS A 249 -6.72 -11.36 3.27
N TYR A 250 -6.32 -10.63 4.31
CA TYR A 250 -7.19 -9.56 4.86
C TYR A 250 -6.42 -8.47 5.63
N PHE A 251 -6.44 -7.20 5.17
CA PHE A 251 -5.64 -6.12 5.76
C PHE A 251 -6.37 -4.80 5.98
N MET A 252 -6.07 -4.16 7.11
CA MET A 252 -6.32 -2.73 7.31
C MET A 252 -4.98 -2.01 7.59
N ASN A 253 -4.71 -0.95 6.83
CA ASN A 253 -3.51 -0.11 7.00
C ASN A 253 -3.89 1.19 7.68
N CYS A 254 -3.21 1.58 8.74
CA CYS A 254 -3.30 2.93 9.31
C CYS A 254 -1.91 3.57 9.39
N PHE A 255 -1.78 4.83 8.96
CA PHE A 255 -0.54 5.62 9.05
C PHE A 255 -0.46 6.41 10.37
#